data_AF-A0A9W7F3C0-F1
#
_entry.id   AF-A0A9W7F3C0-F1
#
_cell.length_a   1.000
_cell.length_b   1.000
_cell.length_c   1.000
_cell.angle_alpha   90.00
_cell.angle_beta   90.00
_cell.angle_gamma   90.00
#
_symmetry.space_group_name_H-M   'P 1'
#
loop_
_entity.id
_entity.type
_entity.pdbx_description
1 polymer ?
#
loop_
_entity_poly.entity_id
_entity_poly.type
_entity_poly.pdbx_seq_one_letter_code
_entity_poly.pdbx_strand_id
1 'polypeptide(L)'
;MSKSDDRVELFNRAPRPSSPSSSFQSSSQSSMFPAPPALTSLTESLQTAGATVEALDRQNDSLQHSKDLIHNEAYLLTKSDRILRGMGSWSGWAYNTFVKSESTELRNSSTRNVTSVESKRYSGTDPLCISLLNQLNSYKVNVELMSSASSEQRQVLNEVCAEILDKIRGILSREEGGDRKVVFDNVRKELMKVQVDYNKVEVKDEWSELMNADLPSPPVRDVDVTSSSLSADEPMSEQKQILRQQDNDLMQLSQGLETLKSISVSMNESLVEQNKTIEEIDTTTEVCNEKARRVVRRAGRLNRKAGWAKDAVFMGWYVVGLGGGRHFLGVEGEEIVKVEGMKVGGRVKDKVVWAVYRRKEYNCVGFKAGLTDRYIGMDFWGGYSCKSTKFESKQEFEVDDEEKMGTDGTRILSASAGWGKGTFLSWEEGDGGKGGGLKAGEAGRFWIKKVDYIPVGGGGEDGDGH
;
A
#
# COMPACT_ATOMS: atom_id res chain seq x y z
N MET A 1 -4.64 30.47 13.82
CA MET A 1 -6.06 30.46 13.44
C MET A 1 -6.15 29.92 12.02
N SER A 2 -6.46 28.64 11.88
CA SER A 2 -6.81 28.00 10.61
C SER A 2 -7.74 26.86 11.01
N LYS A 3 -9.03 27.02 10.74
CA LYS A 3 -10.04 25.99 10.99
C LYS A 3 -9.87 24.93 9.91
N SER A 4 -9.51 23.71 10.31
CA SER A 4 -9.58 22.52 9.47
C SER A 4 -11.02 22.01 9.50
N ASP A 5 -11.69 22.10 8.37
CA ASP A 5 -13.01 21.50 8.12
C ASP A 5 -12.84 19.98 7.95
N ASP A 6 -13.02 19.23 9.04
CA ASP A 6 -13.27 17.79 8.99
C ASP A 6 -14.73 17.57 8.61
N ARG A 7 -15.02 17.62 7.32
CA ARG A 7 -16.33 17.27 6.77
C ARG A 7 -16.26 15.81 6.31
N VAL A 8 -16.70 14.92 7.20
CA VAL A 8 -16.99 13.52 6.86
C VAL A 8 -18.18 13.53 5.90
N GLU A 9 -17.90 13.47 4.60
CA GLU A 9 -18.93 13.18 3.59
C GLU A 9 -19.31 11.70 3.72
N LEU A 10 -20.39 11.46 4.46
CA LEU A 10 -21.17 10.23 4.36
C LEU A 10 -21.69 10.15 2.92
N PHE A 11 -20.97 9.41 2.07
CA PHE A 11 -21.42 9.05 0.73
C PHE A 11 -22.69 8.21 0.87
N ASN A 12 -23.84 8.86 0.71
CA ASN A 12 -25.09 8.19 0.41
C ASN A 12 -24.89 7.49 -0.94
N ARG A 13 -24.62 6.18 -0.92
CA ARG A 13 -24.70 5.32 -2.11
C ARG A 13 -26.06 5.57 -2.75
N ALA A 14 -26.07 6.05 -3.99
CA ALA A 14 -27.28 6.05 -4.78
C ALA A 14 -27.87 4.62 -4.78
N PRO A 15 -29.19 4.45 -4.64
CA PRO A 15 -29.80 3.14 -4.66
C PRO A 15 -29.37 2.42 -5.95
N ARG A 16 -28.80 1.21 -5.80
CA ARG A 16 -28.41 0.38 -6.93
C ARG A 16 -29.60 0.29 -7.89
N PRO A 17 -29.45 0.56 -9.19
CA PRO A 17 -30.49 0.20 -10.14
C PRO A 17 -30.74 -1.30 -9.93
N SER A 18 -31.97 -1.65 -9.55
CA SER A 18 -32.39 -3.03 -9.41
C SER A 18 -31.96 -3.74 -10.68
N SER A 19 -31.12 -4.78 -10.55
CA SER A 19 -30.71 -5.63 -11.65
C SER A 19 -31.97 -5.90 -12.49
N PRO A 20 -32.00 -5.55 -13.78
CA PRO A 20 -33.17 -5.83 -14.60
C PRO A 20 -33.39 -7.34 -14.48
N SER A 21 -34.43 -7.73 -13.77
CA SER A 21 -34.81 -9.12 -13.59
C SER A 21 -35.19 -9.60 -14.98
N SER A 22 -34.21 -10.16 -15.68
CA SER A 22 -34.34 -10.65 -17.04
C SER A 22 -35.10 -11.97 -16.99
N SER A 23 -36.37 -11.90 -16.62
CA SER A 23 -37.36 -12.85 -17.12
C SER A 23 -37.68 -12.48 -18.57
N PHE A 24 -36.65 -12.49 -19.43
CA PHE A 24 -36.85 -12.75 -20.85
C PHE A 24 -37.10 -14.26 -20.92
N GLN A 25 -38.27 -14.68 -20.42
CA GLN A 25 -38.76 -16.02 -20.70
C GLN A 25 -38.99 -16.03 -22.21
N SER A 26 -38.08 -16.67 -22.93
CA SER A 26 -38.29 -17.03 -24.31
C SER A 26 -39.53 -17.92 -24.31
N SER A 27 -40.69 -17.33 -24.54
CA SER A 27 -41.91 -18.05 -24.83
C SER A 27 -41.62 -18.82 -26.11
N SER A 28 -41.15 -20.07 -25.96
CA SER A 28 -40.89 -21.00 -27.06
C SER A 28 -42.20 -21.47 -27.67
N GLN A 29 -43.05 -20.53 -28.09
CA GLN A 29 -44.03 -20.82 -29.11
C GLN A 29 -43.24 -20.98 -30.39
N SER A 30 -43.23 -22.21 -30.89
CA SER A 30 -42.63 -22.62 -32.16
C SER A 30 -43.24 -21.80 -33.31
N SER A 31 -42.75 -20.57 -33.53
CA SER A 31 -43.07 -19.81 -34.73
C SER A 31 -42.44 -20.53 -35.91
N MET A 32 -43.23 -20.77 -36.95
CA MET A 32 -42.85 -21.51 -38.15
C MET A 32 -41.73 -20.83 -38.96
N PHE A 33 -41.31 -19.63 -38.56
CA PHE A 33 -40.29 -18.82 -39.23
C PHE A 33 -39.11 -18.56 -38.28
N PRO A 34 -37.85 -18.73 -38.75
CA PRO A 34 -36.66 -18.40 -37.98
C PRO A 34 -36.61 -16.89 -37.69
N ALA A 35 -36.16 -16.53 -36.49
CA ALA A 35 -35.99 -15.12 -36.11
C ALA A 35 -35.05 -14.40 -37.10
N PRO A 36 -35.31 -13.13 -37.43
CA PRO A 36 -34.43 -12.32 -38.25
C PRO A 36 -33.00 -12.31 -37.70
N PRO A 37 -31.96 -12.41 -38.58
CA PRO A 37 -30.55 -12.38 -38.16
C PRO A 37 -30.16 -11.15 -37.31
N ALA A 38 -30.86 -10.03 -37.50
CA ALA A 38 -30.64 -8.81 -36.73
C ALA A 38 -31.06 -8.96 -35.26
N LEU A 39 -32.17 -9.66 -34.98
CA LEU A 39 -32.62 -9.91 -33.62
C LEU A 39 -31.70 -10.91 -32.92
N THR A 40 -31.25 -11.96 -33.61
CA THR A 40 -30.27 -12.91 -33.03
C THR A 40 -28.96 -12.21 -32.66
N SER A 41 -28.41 -11.39 -33.56
CA SER A 41 -27.20 -10.61 -33.28
C SER A 41 -27.38 -9.62 -32.12
N LEU A 42 -28.56 -9.00 -32.00
CA LEU A 42 -28.88 -8.10 -30.88
C LEU A 42 -28.94 -8.86 -29.56
N THR A 43 -29.58 -10.03 -29.52
CA THR A 43 -29.64 -10.86 -28.30
C THR A 43 -28.27 -11.33 -27.85
N GLU A 44 -27.40 -11.75 -28.78
CA GLU A 44 -26.01 -12.12 -28.49
C GLU A 44 -25.20 -10.92 -27.96
N SER A 45 -25.42 -9.73 -28.54
CA SER A 45 -24.77 -8.49 -28.11
C SER A 45 -25.21 -8.08 -26.70
N LEU A 46 -26.51 -8.17 -26.39
CA LEU A 46 -27.04 -7.90 -25.05
C LEU A 46 -26.53 -8.89 -24.01
N GLN A 47 -26.45 -10.18 -24.36
CA GLN A 47 -25.88 -11.21 -23.49
C GLN A 47 -24.40 -10.93 -23.19
N THR A 48 -23.62 -10.61 -24.22
CA THR A 48 -22.20 -10.26 -24.08
C THR A 48 -22.02 -9.00 -23.25
N ALA A 49 -22.84 -7.97 -23.49
CA ALA A 49 -22.82 -6.72 -22.74
C ALA A 49 -23.17 -6.96 -21.25
N GLY A 50 -24.18 -7.78 -20.97
CA GLY A 50 -24.55 -8.17 -19.61
C GLY A 50 -23.43 -8.90 -18.86
N ALA A 51 -22.79 -9.89 -19.51
CA ALA A 51 -21.63 -10.58 -18.96
C ALA A 51 -20.43 -9.64 -18.72
N THR A 52 -20.26 -8.64 -19.59
CA THR A 52 -19.18 -7.65 -19.44
C THR A 52 -19.45 -6.70 -18.27
N VAL A 53 -20.69 -6.26 -18.06
CA VAL A 53 -21.07 -5.47 -16.87
C VAL A 53 -20.80 -6.24 -15.59
N GLU A 54 -21.21 -7.52 -15.53
CA GLU A 54 -20.96 -8.35 -14.34
C GLU A 54 -19.46 -8.52 -14.08
N ALA A 55 -18.66 -8.66 -15.14
CA ALA A 55 -17.20 -8.71 -15.00
C ALA A 55 -16.62 -7.38 -14.49
N LEU A 56 -17.12 -6.23 -14.96
CA LEU A 56 -16.72 -4.91 -14.48
C LEU A 56 -17.09 -4.71 -13.01
N ASP A 57 -18.26 -5.16 -12.58
CA ASP A 57 -18.69 -5.08 -11.18
C ASP A 57 -17.73 -5.87 -10.26
N ARG A 58 -17.37 -7.11 -10.65
CA ARG A 58 -16.40 -7.92 -9.90
C ARG A 58 -15.01 -7.29 -9.86
N GLN A 59 -14.57 -6.65 -10.97
CA GLN A 59 -13.30 -5.92 -11.01
C GLN A 59 -13.33 -4.70 -10.09
N ASN A 60 -14.45 -3.98 -10.03
CA ASN A 60 -14.62 -2.84 -9.15
C ASN A 60 -14.52 -3.27 -7.68
N ASP A 61 -15.21 -4.35 -7.27
CA ASP A 61 -15.12 -4.87 -5.91
C ASP A 61 -13.67 -5.27 -5.55
N SER A 62 -12.93 -5.86 -6.49
CA SER A 62 -11.52 -6.19 -6.29
C SER A 62 -10.63 -4.95 -6.15
N LEU A 63 -10.89 -3.88 -6.90
CA LEU A 63 -10.16 -2.61 -6.79
C LEU A 63 -10.45 -1.93 -5.44
N GLN A 64 -11.71 -1.92 -5.00
CA GLN A 64 -12.06 -1.38 -3.68
C GLN A 64 -11.36 -2.15 -2.55
N HIS A 65 -11.33 -3.48 -2.62
CA HIS A 65 -10.60 -4.28 -1.65
C HIS A 65 -9.09 -3.98 -1.65
N SER A 66 -8.48 -3.82 -2.83
CA SER A 66 -7.06 -3.43 -2.95
C SER A 66 -6.79 -2.06 -2.35
N LYS A 67 -7.68 -1.09 -2.59
CA LYS A 67 -7.62 0.25 -2.01
C LYS A 67 -7.66 0.21 -0.47
N ASP A 68 -8.58 -0.57 0.11
CA ASP A 68 -8.68 -0.72 1.57
C ASP A 68 -7.43 -1.33 2.19
N LEU A 69 -6.85 -2.35 1.53
CA LEU A 69 -5.59 -2.96 1.97
C LEU A 69 -4.44 -1.93 1.97
N ILE A 70 -4.30 -1.16 0.91
CA ILE A 70 -3.25 -0.14 0.79
C ILE A 70 -3.43 0.96 1.84
N HIS A 71 -4.67 1.39 2.12
CA HIS A 71 -4.95 2.35 3.19
C HIS A 71 -4.58 1.79 4.57
N ASN A 72 -4.87 0.52 4.83
CA ASN A 72 -4.47 -0.14 6.07
C ASN A 72 -2.93 -0.22 6.20
N GLU A 73 -2.22 -0.59 5.13
CA GLU A 73 -0.76 -0.57 5.11
C GLU A 73 -0.20 0.84 5.34
N ALA A 74 -0.79 1.86 4.70
CA ALA A 74 -0.41 3.26 4.90
C ALA A 74 -0.52 3.68 6.37
N TYR A 75 -1.59 3.24 7.04
CA TYR A 75 -1.82 3.48 8.45
C TYR A 75 -0.80 2.76 9.33
N LEU A 76 -0.54 1.46 9.09
CA LEU A 76 0.45 0.66 9.82
C LEU A 76 1.87 1.22 9.66
N LEU A 77 2.24 1.66 8.46
CA LEU A 77 3.53 2.32 8.20
C LEU A 77 3.64 3.65 8.93
N THR A 78 2.57 4.45 8.97
CA THR A 78 2.54 5.72 9.70
C THR A 78 2.70 5.49 11.21
N LYS A 79 2.02 4.48 11.75
CA LYS A 79 2.14 4.06 13.15
C LYS A 79 3.55 3.56 13.47
N SER A 80 4.12 2.74 12.60
CA SER A 80 5.49 2.21 12.72
C SER A 80 6.52 3.34 12.67
N ASP A 81 6.38 4.29 11.75
CA ASP A 81 7.24 5.48 11.66
C ASP A 81 7.21 6.26 12.97
N ARG A 82 6.02 6.50 13.54
CA ARG A 82 5.84 7.19 14.83
C ARG A 82 6.52 6.45 15.99
N ILE A 83 6.32 5.14 16.09
CA ILE A 83 6.95 4.31 17.15
C ILE A 83 8.47 4.38 17.03
N LEU A 84 9.01 4.18 15.83
CA LEU A 84 10.46 4.19 15.59
C LEU A 84 11.07 5.57 15.85
N ARG A 85 10.36 6.69 15.57
CA ARG A 85 10.81 8.03 15.99
C ARG A 85 10.96 8.11 17.50
N GLY A 86 10.00 7.54 18.23
CA GLY A 86 10.02 7.50 19.69
C GLY A 86 11.16 6.66 20.27
N MET A 87 11.75 5.74 19.51
CA MET A 87 12.84 4.88 19.95
C MET A 87 14.23 5.48 19.74
N GLY A 88 14.40 6.42 18.81
CA GLY A 88 15.72 6.92 18.37
C GLY A 88 16.15 8.27 18.92
N SER A 89 15.24 9.12 19.43
CA SER A 89 15.60 10.40 20.06
C SER A 89 15.33 10.40 21.57
N TRP A 90 16.18 11.08 22.33
CA TRP A 90 15.99 11.30 23.76
C TRP A 90 14.64 11.98 24.09
N SER A 91 14.17 12.89 23.22
CA SER A 91 12.84 13.50 23.30
C SER A 91 11.70 12.53 22.97
N GLY A 92 11.94 11.53 22.12
CA GLY A 92 10.99 10.47 21.80
C GLY A 92 10.82 9.47 22.94
N TRP A 93 11.90 9.18 23.67
CA TRP A 93 11.85 8.45 24.93
C TRP A 93 11.00 9.21 25.96
N ALA A 94 11.23 10.52 26.14
CA ALA A 94 10.44 11.35 27.04
C ALA A 94 8.96 11.43 26.61
N TYR A 95 8.65 11.71 25.34
CA TYR A 95 7.29 11.77 24.81
C TYR A 95 6.55 10.43 24.96
N ASN A 96 7.21 9.29 24.69
CA ASN A 96 6.61 7.97 24.94
C ASN A 96 6.38 7.69 26.42
N THR A 97 7.11 8.35 27.31
CA THR A 97 6.92 8.25 28.77
C THR A 97 5.72 9.09 29.22
N PHE A 98 5.50 10.27 28.62
CA PHE A 98 4.38 11.17 28.94
C PHE A 98 3.06 10.83 28.21
N VAL A 99 3.09 10.28 27.00
CA VAL A 99 1.86 9.79 26.33
C VAL A 99 1.35 8.49 26.96
N LYS A 100 2.23 7.72 27.61
CA LYS A 100 1.83 6.56 28.42
C LYS A 100 1.03 6.94 29.66
N SER A 101 1.07 8.20 30.13
CA SER A 101 0.28 8.63 31.30
C SER A 101 -1.18 8.98 30.97
N GLU A 102 -1.49 9.41 29.74
CA GLU A 102 -2.85 9.88 29.40
C GLU A 102 -3.78 8.77 28.89
N SER A 103 -3.24 7.63 28.48
CA SER A 103 -4.01 6.43 28.10
C SER A 103 -4.20 5.44 29.25
N THR A 104 -3.99 5.88 30.49
CA THR A 104 -4.03 4.99 31.67
C THR A 104 -5.42 4.82 32.28
N GLU A 105 -6.44 5.59 31.87
CA GLU A 105 -7.79 5.45 32.46
C GLU A 105 -8.70 4.42 31.75
N LEU A 106 -8.41 4.02 30.51
CA LEU A 106 -9.09 2.87 29.87
C LEU A 106 -8.27 1.56 29.93
N ARG A 107 -7.13 1.58 30.63
CA ARG A 107 -6.15 0.48 30.64
C ARG A 107 -6.05 -0.23 31.99
N ASN A 108 -7.04 -0.05 32.86
CA ASN A 108 -7.13 -0.67 34.17
C ASN A 108 -8.29 -1.68 34.27
N SER A 109 -8.43 -2.54 33.28
CA SER A 109 -9.01 -3.88 33.46
C SER A 109 -8.58 -4.77 32.28
N SER A 110 -7.92 -5.88 32.60
CA SER A 110 -7.70 -7.07 31.75
C SER A 110 -6.40 -7.29 30.95
N THR A 111 -5.62 -6.30 30.50
CA THR A 111 -4.49 -6.63 29.57
C THR A 111 -3.05 -6.50 30.08
N ARG A 112 -2.82 -6.17 31.37
CA ARG A 112 -1.45 -5.80 31.82
C ARG A 112 -0.50 -6.92 32.23
N ASN A 113 -0.89 -8.20 32.20
CA ASN A 113 0.00 -9.28 32.68
C ASN A 113 0.49 -10.29 31.63
N VAL A 114 0.07 -10.26 30.36
CA VAL A 114 0.35 -11.39 29.45
C VAL A 114 1.50 -11.14 28.46
N THR A 115 1.77 -9.91 28.01
CA THR A 115 2.71 -9.73 26.87
C THR A 115 4.12 -9.27 27.22
N SER A 116 4.39 -8.75 28.42
CA SER A 116 5.68 -8.12 28.73
C SER A 116 6.65 -8.97 29.57
N VAL A 117 6.19 -10.02 30.24
CA VAL A 117 7.04 -10.83 31.14
C VAL A 117 7.58 -12.09 30.44
N GLU A 118 6.91 -12.61 29.42
CA GLU A 118 7.32 -13.86 28.77
C GLU A 118 8.27 -13.69 27.58
N SER A 119 8.21 -12.57 26.84
CA SER A 119 9.07 -12.38 25.66
C SER A 119 10.58 -12.34 25.98
N LYS A 120 10.97 -12.01 27.22
CA LYS A 120 12.38 -12.00 27.65
C LYS A 120 12.98 -13.39 27.92
N ARG A 121 12.19 -14.47 27.99
CA ARG A 121 12.71 -15.83 28.25
C ARG A 121 13.06 -16.62 26.99
N TYR A 122 12.88 -16.04 25.80
CA TYR A 122 12.88 -16.76 24.53
C TYR A 122 13.88 -16.20 23.50
N SER A 123 15.01 -15.64 23.95
CA SER A 123 16.04 -15.06 23.05
C SER A 123 16.88 -16.08 22.28
N GLY A 124 16.40 -17.32 22.14
CA GLY A 124 16.98 -18.38 21.31
C GLY A 124 15.93 -19.36 20.81
N THR A 125 14.66 -18.95 20.77
CA THR A 125 13.54 -19.86 20.53
C THR A 125 13.25 -19.97 19.05
N ASP A 126 12.94 -21.19 18.65
CA ASP A 126 12.66 -21.57 17.27
C ASP A 126 11.66 -20.62 16.58
N PRO A 127 11.92 -20.18 15.33
CA PRO A 127 10.99 -19.37 14.55
C PRO A 127 9.57 -19.96 14.47
N LEU A 128 9.43 -21.29 14.47
CA LEU A 128 8.10 -21.95 14.50
C LEU A 128 7.36 -21.71 15.81
N CYS A 129 8.06 -21.76 16.94
CA CYS A 129 7.47 -21.46 18.25
C CYS A 129 7.03 -19.99 18.35
N ILE A 130 7.84 -19.07 17.81
CA ILE A 130 7.50 -17.65 17.76
C ILE A 130 6.26 -17.42 16.88
N SER A 131 6.22 -18.04 15.70
CA SER A 131 5.07 -17.98 14.80
C SER A 131 3.80 -18.51 15.50
N LEU A 132 3.90 -19.68 16.14
CA LEU A 132 2.79 -20.31 16.86
C LEU A 132 2.24 -19.42 18.00
N LEU A 133 3.13 -18.83 18.80
CA LEU A 133 2.73 -17.91 19.88
C LEU A 133 2.07 -16.64 19.34
N ASN A 134 2.55 -16.11 18.22
CA ASN A 134 1.94 -14.95 17.58
C ASN A 134 0.53 -15.27 17.04
N GLN A 135 0.35 -16.45 16.43
CA GLN A 135 -0.97 -16.90 15.98
C GLN A 135 -1.94 -17.09 17.15
N LEU A 136 -1.49 -17.74 18.24
CA LEU A 136 -2.29 -17.93 19.45
C LEU A 136 -2.72 -16.59 20.08
N ASN A 137 -1.79 -15.63 20.17
CA ASN A 137 -2.10 -14.31 20.72
C ASN A 137 -3.08 -13.53 19.81
N SER A 138 -2.93 -13.66 18.50
CA SER A 138 -3.87 -13.06 17.54
C SER A 138 -5.27 -13.68 17.66
N TYR A 139 -5.36 -15.01 17.80
CA TYR A 139 -6.62 -15.70 18.06
C TYR A 139 -7.29 -15.19 19.34
N LYS A 140 -6.54 -15.12 20.45
CA LYS A 140 -7.05 -14.64 21.74
C LYS A 140 -7.61 -13.22 21.67
N VAL A 141 -6.91 -12.29 21.01
CA VAL A 141 -7.37 -10.91 20.87
C VAL A 141 -8.66 -10.83 20.06
N ASN A 142 -8.77 -11.60 18.96
CA ASN A 142 -9.99 -11.60 18.15
C ASN A 142 -11.18 -12.18 18.92
N VAL A 143 -11.00 -13.26 19.69
CA VAL A 143 -12.06 -13.80 20.56
C VAL A 143 -12.52 -12.80 21.62
N GLU A 144 -11.59 -12.04 22.21
CA GLU A 144 -11.93 -10.98 23.18
C GLU A 144 -12.72 -9.86 22.51
N LEU A 145 -12.35 -9.46 21.28
CA LEU A 145 -13.08 -8.44 20.51
C LEU A 145 -14.51 -8.86 20.18
N MET A 146 -14.74 -10.13 19.85
CA MET A 146 -16.08 -10.66 19.53
C MET A 146 -17.08 -10.39 20.66
N SER A 147 -16.65 -10.45 21.93
CA SER A 147 -17.53 -10.20 23.08
C SER A 147 -18.14 -8.78 23.11
N SER A 148 -17.49 -7.82 22.45
CA SER A 148 -17.87 -6.41 22.37
C SER A 148 -18.33 -5.94 20.98
N ALA A 149 -18.21 -6.80 19.97
CA ALA A 149 -18.49 -6.47 18.57
C ALA A 149 -19.99 -6.51 18.25
N SER A 150 -20.40 -5.74 17.24
CA SER A 150 -21.75 -5.82 16.64
C SER A 150 -21.95 -7.13 15.87
N SER A 151 -23.19 -7.51 15.55
CA SER A 151 -23.51 -8.76 14.84
C SER A 151 -22.77 -8.91 13.50
N GLU A 152 -22.74 -7.85 12.69
CA GLU A 152 -22.03 -7.84 11.40
C GLU A 152 -20.51 -8.00 11.58
N GLN A 153 -19.93 -7.32 12.57
CA GLN A 153 -18.49 -7.44 12.88
C GLN A 153 -18.12 -8.82 13.41
N ARG A 154 -19.04 -9.49 14.12
CA ARG A 154 -18.82 -10.84 14.64
C ARG A 154 -18.72 -11.88 13.53
N GLN A 155 -19.50 -11.74 12.45
CA GLN A 155 -19.38 -12.64 11.30
C GLN A 155 -17.97 -12.62 10.70
N VAL A 156 -17.42 -11.42 10.49
CA VAL A 156 -16.04 -11.25 9.99
C VAL A 156 -15.02 -11.77 11.00
N LEU A 157 -15.20 -11.50 12.29
CA LEU A 157 -14.31 -11.99 13.33
C LEU A 157 -14.34 -13.53 13.46
N ASN A 158 -15.48 -14.17 13.21
CA ASN A 158 -15.62 -15.63 13.19
C ASN A 158 -14.81 -16.24 12.05
N GLU A 159 -14.89 -15.68 10.83
CA GLU A 159 -14.09 -16.14 9.68
C GLU A 159 -12.58 -15.99 9.95
N VAL A 160 -12.16 -14.85 10.49
CA VAL A 160 -10.76 -14.60 10.88
C VAL A 160 -10.31 -15.57 11.98
N CYS A 161 -11.15 -15.80 12.99
CA CYS A 161 -10.86 -16.76 14.06
C CYS A 161 -10.70 -18.18 13.52
N ALA A 162 -11.55 -18.61 12.59
CA ALA A 162 -11.47 -19.91 11.94
C ALA A 162 -10.16 -20.09 11.16
N GLU A 163 -9.77 -19.09 10.36
CA GLU A 163 -8.52 -19.14 9.59
C GLU A 163 -7.28 -19.21 10.49
N ILE A 164 -7.25 -18.41 11.58
CA ILE A 164 -6.15 -18.44 12.56
C ILE A 164 -6.09 -19.81 13.25
N LEU A 165 -7.24 -20.39 13.61
CA LEU A 165 -7.34 -21.71 14.23
C LEU A 165 -6.74 -22.79 13.33
N ASP A 166 -7.04 -22.77 12.04
CA ASP A 166 -6.50 -23.74 11.08
C ASP A 166 -4.99 -23.57 10.90
N LYS A 167 -4.47 -22.34 10.90
CA LYS A 167 -3.02 -22.08 10.92
C LYS A 167 -2.35 -22.65 12.18
N ILE A 168 -2.95 -22.44 13.36
CA ILE A 168 -2.45 -22.98 14.63
C ILE A 168 -2.44 -24.52 14.58
N ARG A 169 -3.54 -25.14 14.13
CA ARG A 169 -3.65 -26.60 13.97
C ARG A 169 -2.61 -27.15 12.98
N GLY A 170 -2.40 -26.45 11.87
CA GLY A 170 -1.40 -26.83 10.86
C GLY A 170 0.04 -26.75 11.37
N ILE A 171 0.34 -25.83 12.29
CA ILE A 171 1.66 -25.77 12.96
C ILE A 171 1.76 -26.87 14.03
N LEU A 172 0.72 -27.07 14.83
CA LEU A 172 0.68 -28.09 15.89
C LEU A 172 0.75 -29.53 15.34
N SER A 173 0.25 -29.78 14.13
CA SER A 173 0.31 -31.10 13.49
C SER A 173 1.68 -31.45 12.93
N ARG A 174 2.54 -30.45 12.70
CA ARG A 174 3.94 -30.61 12.26
C ARG A 174 4.91 -30.76 13.44
N GLU A 175 4.41 -31.07 14.63
CA GLU A 175 5.27 -31.26 15.80
C GLU A 175 6.14 -32.50 15.64
N GLU A 176 7.40 -32.29 15.34
CA GLU A 176 8.46 -33.30 15.45
C GLU A 176 9.11 -33.13 16.83
N GLY A 177 9.18 -34.22 17.59
CA GLY A 177 9.52 -34.22 19.02
C GLY A 177 10.87 -33.55 19.38
N GLY A 178 11.05 -33.23 20.66
CA GLY A 178 12.26 -32.61 21.20
C GLY A 178 11.96 -31.48 22.19
N ASP A 179 12.89 -30.54 22.34
CA ASP A 179 12.79 -29.41 23.28
C ASP A 179 11.60 -28.47 23.02
N ARG A 180 10.95 -28.58 21.84
CA ARG A 180 9.76 -27.80 21.47
C ARG A 180 8.48 -28.29 22.17
N LYS A 181 8.46 -29.53 22.65
CA LYS A 181 7.25 -30.18 23.19
C LYS A 181 6.59 -29.37 24.32
N VAL A 182 7.39 -28.80 25.21
CA VAL A 182 6.89 -27.99 26.34
C VAL A 182 6.13 -26.75 25.85
N VAL A 183 6.61 -26.10 24.79
CA VAL A 183 5.95 -24.92 24.22
C VAL A 183 4.65 -25.33 23.52
N PHE A 184 4.66 -26.42 22.75
CA PHE A 184 3.49 -26.92 22.04
C PHE A 184 2.39 -27.37 23.01
N ASP A 185 2.74 -28.07 24.09
CA ASP A 185 1.81 -28.49 25.12
C ASP A 185 1.21 -27.29 25.87
N ASN A 186 2.00 -26.24 26.13
CA ASN A 186 1.49 -25.01 26.72
C ASN A 186 0.53 -24.27 25.76
N VAL A 187 0.87 -24.21 24.46
CA VAL A 187 0.00 -23.64 23.42
C VAL A 187 -1.31 -24.41 23.31
N ARG A 188 -1.29 -25.74 23.32
CA ARG A 188 -2.52 -26.57 23.32
C ARG A 188 -3.41 -26.25 24.51
N LYS A 189 -2.82 -26.13 25.71
CA LYS A 189 -3.56 -25.82 26.94
C LYS A 189 -4.21 -24.45 26.88
N GLU A 190 -3.49 -23.43 26.41
CA GLU A 190 -4.03 -22.08 26.25
C GLU A 190 -5.07 -22.01 25.11
N LEU A 191 -4.84 -22.71 23.99
CA LEU A 191 -5.79 -22.78 22.89
C LEU A 191 -7.14 -23.34 23.35
N MET A 192 -7.12 -24.42 24.15
CA MET A 192 -8.35 -25.00 24.72
C MET A 192 -9.12 -24.00 25.60
N LYS A 193 -8.42 -23.17 26.39
CA LYS A 193 -9.07 -22.13 27.19
C LYS A 193 -9.75 -21.08 26.30
N VAL A 194 -9.04 -20.59 25.27
CA VAL A 194 -9.59 -19.58 24.36
C VAL A 194 -10.75 -20.14 23.54
N GLN A 195 -10.73 -21.43 23.16
CA GLN A 195 -11.87 -22.08 22.50
C GLN A 195 -13.11 -22.17 23.40
N VAL A 196 -12.93 -22.44 24.69
CA VAL A 196 -14.05 -22.40 25.64
C VAL A 196 -14.66 -21.00 25.70
N ASP A 197 -13.85 -19.94 25.65
CA ASP A 197 -14.35 -18.57 25.64
C ASP A 197 -15.00 -18.19 24.31
N TYR A 198 -14.48 -18.67 23.17
CA TYR A 198 -15.13 -18.55 21.86
C TYR A 198 -16.54 -19.16 21.86
N ASN A 199 -16.68 -20.40 22.32
CA ASN A 199 -17.97 -21.11 22.36
C ASN A 199 -18.99 -20.40 23.28
N LYS A 200 -18.53 -19.75 24.37
CA LYS A 200 -19.45 -18.96 25.22
C LYS A 200 -20.02 -17.74 24.50
N VAL A 201 -19.23 -17.10 23.63
CA VAL A 201 -19.67 -15.95 22.84
C VAL A 201 -20.65 -16.40 21.77
N GLU A 202 -20.34 -17.49 21.06
CA GLU A 202 -21.20 -18.07 20.02
C GLU A 202 -22.57 -18.51 20.56
N VAL A 203 -22.58 -19.28 21.67
CA VAL A 203 -23.83 -19.72 22.31
C VAL A 203 -24.66 -18.51 22.75
N LYS A 204 -24.04 -17.45 23.29
CA LYS A 204 -24.77 -16.25 23.70
C LYS A 204 -25.50 -15.58 22.53
N ASP A 205 -24.95 -15.65 21.32
CA ASP A 205 -25.55 -15.08 20.12
C ASP A 205 -26.70 -15.94 19.59
N GLU A 206 -26.54 -17.26 19.53
CA GLU A 206 -27.63 -18.18 19.14
C GLU A 206 -28.86 -18.01 20.04
N TRP A 207 -28.65 -17.88 21.36
CA TRP A 207 -29.73 -17.60 22.31
C TRP A 207 -30.34 -16.21 22.13
N SER A 208 -29.57 -15.22 21.68
CA SER A 208 -30.08 -13.86 21.41
C SER A 208 -30.89 -13.80 20.12
N GLU A 209 -30.53 -14.58 19.10
CA GLU A 209 -31.30 -14.70 17.85
C GLU A 209 -32.61 -15.47 18.08
N LEU A 210 -32.58 -16.57 18.82
CA LEU A 210 -33.79 -17.33 19.17
C LEU A 210 -34.81 -16.53 19.99
N MET A 211 -34.34 -15.59 20.82
CA MET A 211 -35.22 -14.73 21.62
C MET A 211 -35.78 -13.52 20.85
N ASN A 212 -35.16 -13.15 19.72
CA ASN A 212 -35.58 -12.02 18.87
C ASN A 212 -36.30 -12.45 17.58
N ALA A 213 -36.38 -13.75 17.29
CA ALA A 213 -37.14 -14.27 16.16
C ALA A 213 -38.64 -14.11 16.42
N ASP A 214 -39.23 -13.04 15.88
CA ASP A 214 -40.67 -12.79 15.88
C ASP A 214 -41.42 -14.00 15.30
N LEU A 215 -42.44 -14.46 16.05
CA LEU A 215 -43.31 -15.58 15.69
C LEU A 215 -43.89 -15.38 14.27
N PRO A 216 -43.80 -16.40 13.39
CA PRO A 216 -44.25 -16.27 12.01
C PRO A 216 -45.75 -16.00 11.94
N SER A 217 -46.10 -14.91 11.26
CA SER A 217 -47.48 -14.57 10.91
C SER A 217 -48.04 -15.58 9.90
N PRO A 218 -49.33 -15.94 9.97
CA PRO A 218 -49.91 -16.95 9.09
C PRO A 218 -49.95 -16.49 7.61
N PRO A 219 -49.79 -17.43 6.66
CA PRO A 219 -49.71 -17.11 5.23
C PRO A 219 -51.05 -16.65 4.66
N VAL A 220 -51.02 -15.51 3.96
CA VAL A 220 -52.12 -14.99 3.13
C VAL A 220 -52.13 -15.75 1.80
N ARG A 221 -53.31 -16.22 1.39
CA ARG A 221 -53.54 -16.95 0.14
C ARG A 221 -53.81 -15.98 -1.01
N ASP A 222 -53.04 -16.08 -2.09
CA ASP A 222 -53.31 -15.37 -3.33
C ASP A 222 -54.32 -16.11 -4.21
N VAL A 223 -55.19 -15.33 -4.85
CA VAL A 223 -56.34 -15.73 -5.67
C VAL A 223 -55.94 -15.74 -7.14
N ASP A 224 -56.20 -16.87 -7.80
CA ASP A 224 -55.94 -17.13 -9.21
C ASP A 224 -57.00 -16.44 -10.10
N VAL A 225 -56.58 -15.52 -10.98
CA VAL A 225 -57.47 -14.83 -11.93
C VAL A 225 -57.29 -15.47 -13.31
N THR A 226 -58.25 -16.33 -13.65
CA THR A 226 -58.45 -16.88 -14.99
C THR A 226 -59.25 -15.89 -15.83
N SER A 227 -58.67 -15.36 -16.91
CA SER A 227 -59.39 -14.59 -17.93
C SER A 227 -59.35 -15.32 -19.26
N SER A 228 -60.44 -16.03 -19.56
CA SER A 228 -60.78 -16.53 -20.89
C SER A 228 -61.41 -15.41 -21.72
N SER A 229 -60.87 -15.12 -22.90
CA SER A 229 -61.60 -14.38 -23.94
C SER A 229 -61.47 -15.10 -25.28
N LEU A 230 -62.52 -15.83 -25.65
CA LEU A 230 -62.76 -16.35 -26.99
C LEU A 230 -63.28 -15.21 -27.87
N SER A 231 -62.53 -14.85 -28.92
CA SER A 231 -63.06 -14.06 -30.04
C SER A 231 -62.67 -14.74 -31.35
N ALA A 232 -63.65 -14.83 -32.25
CA ALA A 232 -63.59 -15.55 -33.51
C ALA A 232 -62.78 -14.76 -34.55
N ASP A 233 -61.71 -15.36 -35.06
CA ASP A 233 -60.85 -14.80 -36.11
C ASP A 233 -61.45 -15.06 -37.50
N GLU A 234 -61.63 -13.99 -38.27
CA GLU A 234 -61.66 -14.06 -39.72
C GLU A 234 -60.24 -14.39 -40.25
N PRO A 235 -60.11 -15.12 -41.37
CA PRO A 235 -58.82 -15.45 -41.96
C PRO A 235 -58.14 -14.17 -42.48
N MET A 236 -57.31 -13.58 -41.62
CA MET A 236 -56.43 -12.47 -41.97
C MET A 236 -55.51 -12.92 -43.12
N SER A 237 -55.50 -12.16 -44.23
CA SER A 237 -54.62 -12.46 -45.37
C SER A 237 -53.15 -12.55 -44.90
N GLU A 238 -52.44 -13.60 -45.33
CA GLU A 238 -51.05 -13.92 -44.97
C GLU A 238 -50.09 -12.70 -44.98
N GLN A 239 -50.26 -11.77 -45.94
CA GLN A 239 -49.51 -10.51 -45.99
C GLN A 239 -49.68 -9.60 -44.76
N LYS A 240 -50.88 -9.53 -44.18
CA LYS A 240 -51.12 -8.71 -42.97
C LYS A 240 -50.46 -9.33 -41.75
N GLN A 241 -50.36 -10.66 -41.67
CA GLN A 241 -49.63 -11.34 -40.61
C GLN A 241 -48.13 -11.08 -40.73
N ILE A 242 -47.57 -11.12 -41.95
CA ILE A 242 -46.15 -10.81 -42.19
C ILE A 242 -45.82 -9.36 -41.81
N LEU A 243 -46.63 -8.38 -42.20
CA LEU A 243 -46.40 -6.97 -41.83
C LEU A 243 -46.46 -6.76 -40.32
N ARG A 244 -47.44 -7.37 -39.64
CA ARG A 244 -47.52 -7.32 -38.17
C ARG A 244 -46.30 -7.94 -37.50
N GLN A 245 -45.78 -9.05 -38.05
CA GLN A 245 -44.56 -9.68 -37.54
C GLN A 245 -43.34 -8.76 -37.71
N GLN A 246 -43.19 -8.12 -38.87
CA GLN A 246 -42.09 -7.18 -39.13
C GLN A 246 -42.13 -5.96 -38.20
N ASP A 247 -43.32 -5.38 -37.98
CA ASP A 247 -43.47 -4.27 -37.04
C ASP A 247 -43.12 -4.68 -35.60
N ASN A 248 -43.52 -5.89 -35.19
CA ASN A 248 -43.15 -6.45 -33.89
C ASN A 248 -41.63 -6.65 -33.77
N ASP A 249 -40.98 -7.19 -34.81
CA ASP A 249 -39.53 -7.42 -34.83
C ASP A 249 -38.76 -6.10 -34.78
N LEU A 250 -39.23 -5.05 -35.49
CA LEU A 250 -38.65 -3.71 -35.45
C LEU A 250 -38.80 -3.05 -34.07
N MET A 251 -39.95 -3.24 -33.41
CA MET A 251 -40.18 -2.75 -32.06
C MET A 251 -39.25 -3.43 -31.04
N GLN A 252 -39.09 -4.75 -31.13
CA GLN A 252 -38.14 -5.50 -30.30
C GLN A 252 -36.69 -5.03 -30.53
N LEU A 253 -36.32 -4.79 -31.79
CA LEU A 253 -35.00 -4.29 -32.15
C LEU A 253 -34.76 -2.89 -31.57
N SER A 254 -35.74 -1.99 -31.67
CA SER A 254 -35.67 -0.64 -31.07
C SER A 254 -35.47 -0.70 -29.56
N GLN A 255 -36.25 -1.52 -28.86
CA GLN A 255 -36.14 -1.68 -27.40
C GLN A 255 -34.80 -2.30 -26.98
N GLY A 256 -34.33 -3.31 -27.72
CA GLY A 256 -33.03 -3.94 -27.45
C GLY A 256 -31.86 -2.99 -27.72
N LEU A 257 -31.94 -2.12 -28.75
CA LEU A 257 -30.93 -1.08 -29.00
C LEU A 257 -30.91 -0.03 -27.89
N GLU A 258 -32.07 0.37 -27.37
CA GLU A 258 -32.14 1.29 -26.22
C GLU A 258 -31.54 0.67 -24.96
N THR A 259 -31.81 -0.61 -24.72
CA THR A 259 -31.21 -1.38 -23.62
C THR A 259 -29.69 -1.48 -23.78
N LEU A 260 -29.21 -1.80 -24.98
CA LEU A 260 -27.79 -1.90 -25.28
C LEU A 260 -27.08 -0.55 -25.10
N LYS A 261 -27.72 0.54 -25.53
CA LYS A 261 -27.23 1.92 -25.30
C LYS A 261 -27.14 2.21 -23.80
N SER A 262 -28.16 1.88 -23.02
CA SER A 262 -28.15 2.07 -21.57
C SER A 262 -27.03 1.29 -20.89
N ILE A 263 -26.82 0.02 -21.29
CA ILE A 263 -25.71 -0.81 -20.80
C ILE A 263 -24.37 -0.16 -21.16
N SER A 264 -24.21 0.28 -22.41
CA SER A 264 -22.97 0.91 -22.86
C SER A 264 -22.65 2.20 -22.08
N VAL A 265 -23.65 3.02 -21.73
CA VAL A 265 -23.45 4.22 -20.90
C VAL A 265 -23.01 3.82 -19.49
N SER A 266 -23.70 2.85 -18.87
CA SER A 266 -23.36 2.33 -17.54
C SER A 266 -21.93 1.74 -17.49
N MET A 267 -21.55 0.95 -18.50
CA MET A 267 -20.18 0.42 -18.62
C MET A 267 -19.14 1.53 -18.71
N ASN A 268 -19.42 2.59 -19.47
CA ASN A 268 -18.50 3.72 -19.59
C ASN A 268 -18.35 4.48 -18.26
N GLU A 269 -19.44 4.69 -17.52
CA GLU A 269 -19.39 5.30 -16.19
C GLU A 269 -18.57 4.45 -15.21
N SER A 270 -18.79 3.14 -15.19
CA SER A 270 -18.02 2.19 -14.36
C SER A 270 -16.52 2.22 -14.71
N LEU A 271 -16.15 2.25 -15.99
CA LEU A 271 -14.76 2.35 -16.43
C LEU A 271 -14.10 3.68 -15.99
N VAL A 272 -14.82 4.80 -16.04
CA VAL A 272 -14.32 6.09 -15.54
C VAL A 272 -14.06 6.04 -14.03
N GLU A 273 -14.96 5.43 -13.26
CA GLU A 273 -14.80 5.26 -11.81
C GLU A 273 -13.64 4.32 -11.45
N GLN A 274 -13.49 3.20 -12.19
CA GLN A 274 -12.37 2.28 -12.01
C GLN A 274 -11.02 2.96 -12.31
N ASN A 275 -10.93 3.75 -13.39
CA ASN A 275 -9.70 4.49 -13.71
C ASN A 275 -9.32 5.47 -12.60
N LYS A 276 -10.29 6.20 -12.06
CA LYS A 276 -10.06 7.08 -10.90
C LYS A 276 -9.55 6.29 -9.68
N THR A 277 -10.14 5.14 -9.41
CA THR A 277 -9.72 4.26 -8.29
C THR A 277 -8.29 3.75 -8.49
N ILE A 278 -7.92 3.40 -9.74
CA ILE A 278 -6.56 2.98 -10.09
C ILE A 278 -5.56 4.11 -9.86
N GLU A 279 -5.87 5.34 -10.26
CA GLU A 279 -5.00 6.52 -10.00
C GLU A 279 -4.82 6.78 -8.50
N GLU A 280 -5.89 6.65 -7.70
CA GLU A 280 -5.81 6.76 -6.24
C GLU A 280 -4.96 5.65 -5.60
N ILE A 281 -5.08 4.42 -6.11
CA ILE A 281 -4.26 3.28 -5.69
C ILE A 281 -2.79 3.52 -6.02
N ASP A 282 -2.48 3.99 -7.23
CA ASP A 282 -1.10 4.24 -7.68
C ASP A 282 -0.42 5.32 -6.82
N THR A 283 -1.08 6.47 -6.68
CA THR A 283 -0.59 7.57 -5.83
C THR A 283 -0.41 7.15 -4.37
N THR A 284 -1.34 6.37 -3.81
CA THR A 284 -1.23 5.88 -2.43
C THR A 284 -0.12 4.83 -2.29
N THR A 285 0.06 3.98 -3.30
CA THR A 285 1.13 2.96 -3.35
C THR A 285 2.50 3.62 -3.36
N GLU A 286 2.72 4.67 -4.15
CA GLU A 286 3.97 5.44 -4.14
C GLU A 286 4.27 6.01 -2.75
N VAL A 287 3.26 6.63 -2.10
CA VAL A 287 3.38 7.18 -0.75
C VAL A 287 3.68 6.08 0.28
N CYS A 288 3.03 4.93 0.17
CA CYS A 288 3.28 3.76 1.02
C CYS A 288 4.70 3.24 0.84
N ASN A 289 5.17 3.10 -0.39
CA ASN A 289 6.53 2.66 -0.69
C ASN A 289 7.57 3.61 -0.10
N GLU A 290 7.38 4.93 -0.24
CA GLU A 290 8.27 5.93 0.38
C GLU A 290 8.28 5.84 1.92
N LYS A 291 7.10 5.65 2.54
CA LYS A 291 6.98 5.43 3.99
C LYS A 291 7.65 4.13 4.42
N ALA A 292 7.47 3.05 3.67
CA ALA A 292 8.08 1.75 3.94
C ALA A 292 9.60 1.84 3.91
N ARG A 293 10.18 2.44 2.86
CA ARG A 293 11.63 2.70 2.77
C ARG A 293 12.12 3.50 3.98
N ARG A 294 11.37 4.52 4.42
CA ARG A 294 11.71 5.31 5.62
C ARG A 294 11.69 4.48 6.91
N VAL A 295 10.65 3.66 7.09
CA VAL A 295 10.51 2.76 8.24
C VAL A 295 11.65 1.75 8.27
N VAL A 296 11.96 1.11 7.14
CA VAL A 296 13.07 0.16 6.99
C VAL A 296 14.40 0.82 7.33
N ARG A 297 14.68 2.03 6.82
CA ARG A 297 15.89 2.79 7.17
C ARG A 297 16.01 3.03 8.67
N ARG A 298 14.93 3.50 9.30
CA ARG A 298 14.96 3.80 10.74
C ARG A 298 15.10 2.53 11.58
N ALA A 299 14.38 1.46 11.22
CA ALA A 299 14.50 0.16 11.88
C ALA A 299 15.93 -0.39 11.74
N GLY A 300 16.50 -0.31 10.54
CA GLY A 300 17.88 -0.70 10.28
C GLY A 300 18.91 0.01 11.15
N ARG A 301 18.73 1.33 11.34
CA ARG A 301 19.58 2.13 12.24
C ARG A 301 19.45 1.71 13.70
N LEU A 302 18.24 1.40 14.17
CA LEU A 302 18.04 0.95 15.55
C LEU A 302 18.64 -0.44 15.79
N ASN A 303 18.64 -1.30 14.78
CA ASN A 303 19.14 -2.67 14.91
C ASN A 303 20.69 -2.73 14.96
N ARG A 304 21.39 -1.73 14.40
CA ARG A 304 22.86 -1.71 14.37
C ARG A 304 23.46 -1.10 15.63
N LYS A 305 23.75 -1.94 16.61
CA LYS A 305 24.59 -1.61 17.78
C LYS A 305 26.10 -1.60 17.51
N ALA A 306 26.58 -1.99 16.32
CA ALA A 306 28.00 -2.10 16.01
C ALA A 306 28.37 -1.59 14.60
N GLY A 307 29.35 -0.68 14.54
CA GLY A 307 30.22 -0.39 13.39
C GLY A 307 29.57 0.06 12.09
N TRP A 308 29.48 1.37 11.86
CA TRP A 308 28.94 1.94 10.61
C TRP A 308 29.86 1.77 9.37
N ALA A 309 31.14 1.44 9.55
CA ALA A 309 32.16 1.68 8.51
C ALA A 309 32.48 0.50 7.58
N LYS A 310 32.08 -0.74 7.90
CA LYS A 310 32.67 -1.93 7.25
C LYS A 310 32.02 -2.40 5.94
N ASP A 311 30.84 -1.89 5.57
CA ASP A 311 30.01 -2.50 4.50
C ASP A 311 29.81 -1.61 3.25
N ALA A 312 30.63 -0.55 3.08
CA ALA A 312 30.53 0.35 1.94
C ALA A 312 31.30 -0.19 0.73
N VAL A 313 30.62 -0.34 -0.41
CA VAL A 313 31.20 -0.78 -1.69
C VAL A 313 31.44 0.43 -2.58
N PHE A 314 32.66 0.58 -3.10
CA PHE A 314 32.95 1.62 -4.09
C PHE A 314 32.27 1.30 -5.42
N MET A 315 31.46 2.23 -5.93
CA MET A 315 30.69 2.07 -7.18
C MET A 315 31.42 2.65 -8.40
N GLY A 316 32.28 3.65 -8.18
CA GLY A 316 33.00 4.35 -9.22
C GLY A 316 33.06 5.86 -8.98
N TRP A 317 33.58 6.56 -9.97
CA TRP A 317 33.67 8.02 -10.00
C TRP A 317 32.53 8.62 -10.81
N TYR A 318 31.93 9.68 -10.27
CA TYR A 318 30.74 10.30 -10.84
C TYR A 318 30.87 11.82 -10.85
N VAL A 319 30.15 12.45 -11.77
CA VAL A 319 29.87 13.89 -11.75
C VAL A 319 28.38 14.09 -11.51
N VAL A 320 28.04 15.12 -10.74
CA VAL A 320 26.65 15.48 -10.42
C VAL A 320 26.36 16.83 -11.06
N GLY A 321 25.46 16.85 -12.04
CA GLY A 321 25.00 18.07 -12.69
C GLY A 321 23.78 18.68 -12.02
N LEU A 322 23.68 20.01 -12.10
CA LEU A 322 22.58 20.81 -11.54
C LEU A 322 21.63 21.23 -12.67
N GLY A 323 20.46 20.60 -12.77
CA GLY A 323 19.46 20.84 -13.83
C GLY A 323 19.99 20.54 -15.25
N GLY A 324 19.28 21.00 -16.28
CA GLY A 324 19.67 20.83 -17.70
C GLY A 324 20.82 21.72 -18.17
N GLY A 325 21.61 22.28 -17.25
CA GLY A 325 22.67 23.27 -17.54
C GLY A 325 24.09 22.70 -17.54
N ARG A 326 25.07 23.56 -17.83
CA ARG A 326 26.52 23.26 -17.75
C ARG A 326 27.09 23.44 -16.34
N HIS A 327 26.26 23.25 -15.32
CA HIS A 327 26.60 23.47 -13.93
C HIS A 327 26.77 22.15 -13.20
N PHE A 328 27.81 22.07 -12.39
CA PHE A 328 28.18 20.86 -11.67
C PHE A 328 28.27 21.14 -10.18
N LEU A 329 27.90 20.15 -9.38
CA LEU A 329 28.18 20.13 -7.96
C LEU A 329 29.67 19.88 -7.76
N GLY A 330 30.36 20.83 -7.15
CA GLY A 330 31.78 20.72 -6.84
C GLY A 330 32.10 21.06 -5.40
N VAL A 331 33.39 20.97 -5.07
CA VAL A 331 33.93 21.31 -3.74
C VAL A 331 35.08 22.31 -3.87
N GLU A 332 35.10 23.28 -2.95
CA GLU A 332 36.22 24.20 -2.74
C GLU A 332 36.53 24.28 -1.24
N GLY A 333 37.65 23.68 -0.84
CA GLY A 333 37.92 23.46 0.59
C GLY A 333 36.90 22.50 1.21
N GLU A 334 36.10 23.00 2.15
CA GLU A 334 35.02 22.23 2.80
C GLU A 334 33.62 22.62 2.28
N GLU A 335 33.55 23.65 1.42
CA GLU A 335 32.30 24.21 0.93
C GLU A 335 31.87 23.56 -0.38
N ILE A 336 30.56 23.36 -0.50
CA ILE A 336 29.95 22.82 -1.72
C ILE A 336 29.60 24.00 -2.62
N VAL A 337 30.16 23.98 -3.83
CA VAL A 337 30.08 25.10 -4.77
C VAL A 337 29.47 24.65 -6.10
N LYS A 338 28.82 25.59 -6.80
CA LYS A 338 28.35 25.40 -8.18
C LYS A 338 29.46 25.78 -9.13
N VAL A 339 29.94 24.81 -9.91
CA VAL A 339 31.02 24.99 -10.88
C VAL A 339 30.42 25.08 -12.28
N GLU A 340 30.67 26.19 -12.96
CA GLU A 340 30.25 26.38 -14.35
C GLU A 340 31.31 25.84 -15.33
N GLY A 341 30.85 25.04 -16.30
CA GLY A 341 31.65 24.61 -17.43
C GLY A 341 32.70 23.55 -17.10
N MET A 342 32.44 22.31 -17.53
CA MET A 342 33.52 21.37 -17.84
C MET A 342 34.20 21.87 -19.12
N LYS A 343 35.36 22.53 -19.03
CA LYS A 343 36.16 22.77 -20.25
C LYS A 343 36.57 21.39 -20.80
N VAL A 344 35.97 21.05 -21.94
CA VAL A 344 36.26 19.85 -22.73
C VAL A 344 37.67 20.02 -23.31
N GLY A 345 38.65 19.56 -22.54
CA GLY A 345 40.08 19.55 -22.89
C GLY A 345 40.82 18.35 -22.28
N GLY A 346 40.09 17.28 -21.95
CA GLY A 346 40.64 15.96 -21.64
C GLY A 346 40.75 15.57 -20.15
N ARG A 347 40.63 16.50 -19.19
CA ARG A 347 40.60 16.14 -17.75
C ARG A 347 39.41 16.79 -17.05
N VAL A 348 38.59 15.96 -16.43
CA VAL A 348 37.59 16.44 -15.47
C VAL A 348 38.32 17.11 -14.32
N LYS A 349 37.92 18.32 -13.93
CA LYS A 349 38.51 18.98 -12.77
C LYS A 349 38.19 18.16 -11.51
N ASP A 350 39.19 17.83 -10.72
CA ASP A 350 39.06 17.08 -9.46
C ASP A 350 38.01 17.68 -8.51
N LYS A 351 37.76 19.00 -8.62
CA LYS A 351 36.73 19.73 -7.87
C LYS A 351 35.30 19.24 -8.09
N VAL A 352 34.96 18.61 -9.23
CA VAL A 352 33.58 18.19 -9.56
C VAL A 352 33.39 16.67 -9.58
N VAL A 353 34.42 15.91 -9.19
CA VAL A 353 34.40 14.45 -9.21
C VAL A 353 34.09 13.90 -7.82
N TRP A 354 33.17 12.94 -7.78
CA TRP A 354 32.71 12.30 -6.56
C TRP A 354 32.94 10.78 -6.65
N ALA A 355 33.72 10.23 -5.74
CA ALA A 355 33.74 8.79 -5.47
C ALA A 355 32.43 8.42 -4.77
N VAL A 356 31.65 7.54 -5.40
CA VAL A 356 30.37 7.09 -4.84
C VAL A 356 30.55 5.74 -4.18
N TYR A 357 30.15 5.68 -2.91
CA TYR A 357 30.15 4.45 -2.12
C TYR A 357 28.72 4.04 -1.80
N ARG A 358 28.37 2.77 -1.96
CA ARG A 358 27.04 2.24 -1.64
C ARG A 358 27.09 1.33 -0.41
N ARG A 359 26.12 1.46 0.48
CA ARG A 359 25.87 0.50 1.56
C ARG A 359 24.90 -0.58 1.08
N LYS A 360 25.28 -1.85 1.23
CA LYS A 360 24.49 -2.99 0.72
C LYS A 360 23.09 -3.10 1.33
N GLU A 361 22.88 -2.69 2.59
CA GLU A 361 21.62 -3.01 3.29
C GLU A 361 20.51 -1.97 3.15
N TYR A 362 20.82 -0.72 2.82
CA TYR A 362 19.83 0.37 2.85
C TYR A 362 19.73 1.16 1.55
N ASN A 363 20.38 0.67 0.49
CA ASN A 363 20.53 1.37 -0.78
C ASN A 363 20.93 2.85 -0.64
N CYS A 364 21.68 3.16 0.42
CA CYS A 364 22.21 4.50 0.63
C CYS A 364 23.56 4.62 -0.06
N VAL A 365 23.80 5.77 -0.66
CA VAL A 365 25.07 6.16 -1.25
C VAL A 365 25.71 7.30 -0.46
N GLY A 366 27.03 7.35 -0.46
CA GLY A 366 27.84 8.43 0.07
C GLY A 366 28.69 9.03 -1.04
N PHE A 367 28.69 10.35 -1.15
CA PHE A 367 29.47 11.09 -2.14
C PHE A 367 30.75 11.62 -1.50
N LYS A 368 31.91 11.03 -1.84
CA LYS A 368 33.23 11.44 -1.37
C LYS A 368 33.91 12.28 -2.44
N ALA A 369 34.27 13.52 -2.12
CA ALA A 369 34.95 14.40 -3.06
C ALA A 369 36.31 13.83 -3.46
N GLY A 370 36.59 13.77 -4.76
CA GLY A 370 37.87 13.26 -5.27
C GLY A 370 39.07 14.13 -4.90
N LEU A 371 38.87 15.44 -4.75
CA LEU A 371 39.94 16.39 -4.40
C LEU A 371 40.31 16.37 -2.91
N THR A 372 39.32 16.30 -2.02
CA THR A 372 39.53 16.49 -0.57
C THR A 372 39.45 15.21 0.22
N ASP A 373 39.05 14.11 -0.41
CA ASP A 373 38.80 12.81 0.21
C ASP A 373 37.80 12.89 1.38
N ARG A 374 36.83 13.81 1.28
CA ARG A 374 35.79 14.03 2.29
C ARG A 374 34.40 13.82 1.72
N TYR A 375 33.53 13.22 2.51
CA TYR A 375 32.14 13.01 2.19
C TYR A 375 31.32 14.28 2.34
N ILE A 376 30.41 14.50 1.38
CA ILE A 376 29.27 15.40 1.56
C ILE A 376 28.47 14.89 2.76
N GLY A 377 28.14 15.78 3.69
CA GLY A 377 27.18 15.47 4.72
C GLY A 377 26.41 16.68 5.21
N MET A 378 25.29 16.41 5.89
CA MET A 378 24.47 17.44 6.50
C MET A 378 24.97 17.74 7.92
N ASP A 379 25.11 19.03 8.23
CA ASP A 379 25.44 19.50 9.56
C ASP A 379 24.21 19.50 10.49
N PHE A 380 24.41 19.96 11.73
CA PHE A 380 23.34 20.02 12.73
C PHE A 380 22.25 21.03 12.37
N TRP A 381 22.55 22.05 11.57
CA TRP A 381 21.65 23.14 11.18
C TRP A 381 20.97 22.90 9.83
N GLY A 382 21.25 21.78 9.18
CA GLY A 382 20.67 21.41 7.89
C GLY A 382 21.47 21.93 6.69
N GLY A 383 22.62 22.57 6.92
CA GLY A 383 23.57 22.95 5.89
C GLY A 383 24.36 21.73 5.40
N TYR A 384 24.82 21.77 4.15
CA TYR A 384 25.64 20.71 3.57
C TYR A 384 27.08 21.15 3.44
N SER A 385 28.03 20.28 3.80
CA SER A 385 29.47 20.54 3.68
C SER A 385 30.27 19.24 3.50
N CYS A 386 31.49 19.36 2.98
CA CYS A 386 32.41 18.25 2.75
C CYS A 386 33.44 18.15 3.89
N LYS A 387 33.00 17.76 5.10
CA LYS A 387 33.86 17.76 6.29
C LYS A 387 34.29 16.38 6.77
N SER A 388 33.50 15.34 6.50
CA SER A 388 33.73 14.02 7.09
C SER A 388 34.68 13.17 6.26
N THR A 389 35.68 12.56 6.87
CA THR A 389 36.51 11.53 6.22
C THR A 389 35.85 10.15 6.25
N LYS A 390 34.78 9.99 7.02
CA LYS A 390 34.06 8.72 7.21
C LYS A 390 32.66 8.78 6.61
N PHE A 391 32.23 7.68 5.99
CA PHE A 391 30.87 7.51 5.54
C PHE A 391 29.98 7.09 6.72
N GLU A 392 29.39 8.06 7.41
CA GLU A 392 28.50 7.82 8.55
C GLU A 392 27.07 8.33 8.27
N SER A 393 26.28 8.40 9.34
CA SER A 393 24.87 8.75 9.34
C SER A 393 24.51 10.10 8.76
N LYS A 394 25.46 11.02 8.70
CA LYS A 394 25.25 12.37 8.16
C LYS A 394 25.63 12.47 6.69
N GLN A 395 26.16 11.39 6.11
CA GLN A 395 26.66 11.32 4.75
C GLN A 395 25.83 10.35 3.89
N GLU A 396 24.71 9.85 4.42
CA GLU A 396 23.81 8.93 3.71
C GLU A 396 22.83 9.69 2.82
N PHE A 397 22.84 9.36 1.54
CA PHE A 397 21.92 9.85 0.52
C PHE A 397 21.22 8.66 -0.14
N GLU A 398 19.99 8.86 -0.58
CA GLU A 398 19.28 7.99 -1.50
C GLU A 398 19.23 8.68 -2.85
N VAL A 399 19.44 7.90 -3.90
CA VAL A 399 19.31 8.38 -5.27
C VAL A 399 18.14 7.62 -5.86
N ASP A 400 17.16 8.38 -6.35
CA ASP A 400 15.96 7.80 -6.94
C ASP A 400 16.31 7.07 -8.24
N ASP A 401 15.90 5.80 -8.31
CA ASP A 401 15.99 4.93 -9.48
C ASP A 401 17.42 4.69 -10.02
N GLU A 402 18.05 3.61 -9.58
CA GLU A 402 19.43 3.27 -9.97
C GLU A 402 19.62 3.09 -11.48
N GLU A 403 18.60 2.56 -12.16
CA GLU A 403 18.61 2.38 -13.61
C GLU A 403 18.58 3.71 -14.37
N LYS A 404 18.20 4.80 -13.70
CA LYS A 404 18.14 6.17 -14.25
C LYS A 404 19.32 7.05 -13.85
N MET A 405 20.37 6.52 -13.21
CA MET A 405 21.62 7.26 -13.02
C MET A 405 22.24 7.60 -14.40
N GLY A 406 21.87 8.75 -14.95
CA GLY A 406 22.32 9.22 -16.26
C GLY A 406 21.26 9.96 -17.06
N THR A 407 19.98 9.90 -16.68
CA THR A 407 18.93 10.72 -17.26
C THR A 407 18.70 12.00 -16.44
N ASP A 408 18.27 13.07 -17.10
CA ASP A 408 17.90 14.31 -16.43
C ASP A 408 16.73 14.06 -15.48
N GLY A 409 16.86 14.52 -14.23
CA GLY A 409 15.76 14.49 -13.25
C GLY A 409 15.95 13.54 -12.08
N THR A 410 17.14 12.95 -11.91
CA THR A 410 17.50 12.20 -10.71
C THR A 410 17.28 13.05 -9.45
N ARG A 411 16.50 12.54 -8.49
CA ARG A 411 16.29 13.16 -7.18
C ARG A 411 17.27 12.56 -6.18
N ILE A 412 17.92 13.43 -5.41
CA ILE A 412 18.82 13.00 -4.34
C ILE A 412 18.17 13.36 -3.00
N LEU A 413 17.84 12.34 -2.21
CA LEU A 413 17.28 12.48 -0.88
C LEU A 413 18.39 12.33 0.15
N SER A 414 18.66 13.36 0.94
CA SER A 414 19.50 13.24 2.12
C SER A 414 18.79 12.39 3.17
N ALA A 415 19.31 11.19 3.42
CA ALA A 415 18.78 10.26 4.39
C ALA A 415 19.29 10.54 5.82
N SER A 416 20.08 11.59 6.02
CA SER A 416 20.93 11.77 7.20
C SER A 416 20.20 11.68 8.56
N ALA A 417 20.82 11.03 9.55
CA ALA A 417 20.16 10.62 10.81
C ALA A 417 19.70 11.73 11.76
N GLY A 418 20.00 13.00 11.48
CA GLY A 418 19.57 14.14 12.33
C GLY A 418 18.18 14.69 12.03
N TRP A 419 17.61 14.44 10.85
CA TRP A 419 16.53 15.28 10.31
C TRP A 419 15.25 14.52 9.90
N GLY A 420 14.85 13.53 10.69
CA GLY A 420 13.51 12.95 10.55
C GLY A 420 13.30 12.11 9.28
N LYS A 421 12.49 12.60 8.33
CA LYS A 421 12.05 11.88 7.11
C LYS A 421 13.13 11.81 6.01
N GLY A 422 14.23 12.54 6.19
CA GLY A 422 15.14 12.92 5.12
C GLY A 422 14.65 14.18 4.41
N THR A 423 15.52 14.83 3.66
CA THR A 423 15.20 16.06 2.91
C THR A 423 15.78 15.97 1.52
N PHE A 424 15.03 16.41 0.51
CA PHE A 424 15.59 16.44 -0.84
C PHE A 424 16.66 17.53 -0.92
N LEU A 425 17.68 17.24 -1.72
CA LEU A 425 18.67 18.23 -2.08
C LEU A 425 18.05 19.22 -3.06
N SER A 426 18.24 20.49 -2.77
CA SER A 426 17.94 21.61 -3.66
C SER A 426 19.16 22.51 -3.74
N TRP A 427 19.39 23.10 -4.91
CA TRP A 427 20.38 24.16 -5.05
C TRP A 427 19.64 25.50 -4.99
N GLU A 428 19.97 26.33 -4.01
CA GLU A 428 19.43 27.69 -3.92
C GLU A 428 20.46 28.67 -4.46
N GLU A 429 20.08 29.47 -5.44
CA GLU A 429 20.90 30.59 -5.88
C GLU A 429 20.84 31.69 -4.81
N GLY A 430 21.99 32.17 -4.36
CA GLY A 430 22.03 33.25 -3.40
C GLY A 430 21.69 34.59 -4.07
N ASP A 431 20.85 35.39 -3.42
CA ASP A 431 20.53 36.73 -3.88
C ASP A 431 21.78 37.62 -3.89
N GLY A 432 22.04 38.29 -5.02
CA GLY A 432 23.01 39.38 -5.12
C GLY A 432 24.48 38.98 -5.11
N GLY A 433 24.85 37.84 -5.71
CA GLY A 433 26.25 37.43 -5.88
C GLY A 433 26.91 36.84 -4.62
N LYS A 434 26.14 36.66 -3.54
CA LYS A 434 26.54 35.77 -2.45
C LYS A 434 26.36 34.34 -2.95
N GLY A 435 27.42 33.53 -2.83
CA GLY A 435 27.44 32.16 -3.36
C GLY A 435 26.19 31.37 -2.98
N GLY A 436 25.54 30.78 -3.99
CA GLY A 436 24.46 29.82 -3.77
C GLY A 436 24.98 28.59 -3.03
N GLY A 437 24.05 27.81 -2.47
CA GLY A 437 24.41 26.65 -1.66
C GLY A 437 23.44 25.51 -1.81
N LEU A 438 23.92 24.31 -1.48
CA LEU A 438 23.08 23.13 -1.35
C LEU A 438 22.26 23.24 -0.06
N LYS A 439 20.93 23.16 -0.17
CA LYS A 439 20.01 23.23 0.97
C LYS A 439 19.02 22.08 0.96
N ALA A 440 18.51 21.79 2.15
CA ALA A 440 17.36 20.92 2.34
C ALA A 440 16.10 21.67 1.87
N GLY A 441 15.38 21.12 0.90
CA GLY A 441 14.23 21.81 0.32
C GLY A 441 13.38 20.92 -0.59
N GLU A 442 12.73 21.55 -1.57
CA GLU A 442 12.01 20.84 -2.64
C GLU A 442 12.95 19.96 -3.46
N ALA A 443 12.40 18.97 -4.16
CA ALA A 443 13.22 18.04 -4.94
C ALA A 443 13.91 18.74 -6.11
N GLY A 444 15.18 19.09 -5.93
CA GLY A 444 16.05 19.54 -6.99
C GLY A 444 16.23 18.44 -8.04
N ARG A 445 16.37 18.86 -9.30
CA ARG A 445 16.65 17.95 -10.41
C ARG A 445 18.15 17.90 -10.66
N PHE A 446 18.72 16.72 -10.50
CA PHE A 446 20.12 16.44 -10.79
C PHE A 446 20.23 15.44 -11.94
N TRP A 447 21.41 15.35 -12.53
CA TRP A 447 21.79 14.19 -13.34
C TRP A 447 23.13 13.68 -12.80
N ILE A 448 23.31 12.36 -12.80
CA ILE A 448 24.50 11.72 -12.25
C ILE A 448 25.12 10.87 -13.34
N LYS A 449 26.37 11.17 -13.72
CA LYS A 449 27.06 10.45 -14.80
C LYS A 449 28.35 9.84 -14.30
N LYS A 450 28.54 8.55 -14.57
CA LYS A 450 29.81 7.86 -14.31
C LYS A 450 30.89 8.41 -15.25
N VAL A 451 32.09 8.62 -14.72
CA VAL A 451 33.24 9.14 -15.47
C VAL A 451 34.46 8.27 -15.25
N ASP A 452 35.28 8.14 -16.30
CA ASP A 452 36.62 7.59 -16.16
C ASP A 452 37.50 8.67 -15.54
N TYR A 453 37.83 8.48 -14.27
CA TYR A 453 38.67 9.38 -13.51
C TYR A 453 39.83 8.60 -12.92
N ILE A 454 41.04 9.03 -13.28
CA ILE A 454 42.27 8.59 -12.65
C ILE A 454 42.67 9.74 -11.71
N PRO A 455 42.60 9.55 -10.38
CA PRO A 455 43.04 10.58 -9.45
C PRO A 455 44.49 10.95 -9.78
N VAL A 456 44.72 12.24 -10.02
CA VAL A 456 46.07 12.75 -10.27
C VAL A 456 46.81 12.59 -8.96
N GLY A 457 47.67 11.56 -8.90
CA GLY A 457 48.20 10.99 -7.66
C GLY A 457 48.52 12.02 -6.58
N GLY A 458 47.71 12.00 -5.52
CA GLY A 458 48.26 12.32 -4.21
C GLY A 458 49.28 11.22 -3.93
N GLY A 459 50.56 11.54 -4.09
CA GLY A 459 51.66 10.72 -3.58
C GLY A 459 51.62 10.73 -2.06
N GLY A 460 50.60 10.08 -1.49
CA GLY A 460 50.48 9.81 -0.08
C GLY A 460 51.28 8.55 0.21
N GLU A 461 52.35 8.74 0.98
CA GLU A 461 53.12 7.69 1.61
C GLU A 461 52.19 6.72 2.37
N ASP A 462 51.96 5.54 1.80
CA ASP A 462 51.37 4.41 2.51
C ASP A 462 52.39 3.94 3.56
N GLY A 463 52.23 4.46 4.78
CA GLY A 463 52.95 4.01 5.95
C GLY A 463 51.99 3.86 7.12
N ASP A 464 51.12 2.85 7.07
CA ASP A 464 50.66 2.18 8.28
C ASP A 464 50.25 0.74 7.95
N GLY A 465 51.10 -0.17 8.43
CA GLY A 465 50.92 -1.60 8.35
C GLY A 465 49.82 -2.09 9.30
N HIS A 466 49.36 -3.29 8.94
CA HIS A 466 48.46 -4.21 9.62
C HIS A 466 48.31 -4.12 11.15
#